data_AF-A0A378W1C3-F1
#
_entry.id   AF-A0A378W1C3-F1
#
_cell.length_a   1.000
_cell.length_b   1.000
_cell.length_c   1.000
_cell.angle_alpha   90.00
_cell.angle_beta   90.00
_cell.angle_gamma   90.00
#
_symmetry.space_group_name_H-M   'P 1'
#
loop_
_entity.id
_entity.type
_entity.pdbx_description
1 polymer ?
#
loop_
_entity_poly.entity_id
_entity_poly.type
_entity_poly.pdbx_seq_one_letter_code
_entity_poly.pdbx_strand_id
1 'polypeptide(L)' 'MEQRSRQCGETQIFIETPYRNDALLADAVENLHPETRLCTATDLTLPTQLVVSKTVADWRRMKEMPNLKNARRFL' A
#
# COMPACT_ATOMS: atom_id res chain seq x y z
N MET A 1 2.76 -6.33 -14.09
CA MET A 1 3.41 -6.47 -12.76
C MET A 1 2.68 -7.49 -11.88
N GLU A 2 1.37 -7.34 -11.63
CA GLU A 2 0.60 -8.28 -10.80
C GLU A 2 0.68 -9.75 -11.28
N GLN A 3 0.49 -10.00 -12.58
CA GLN A 3 0.61 -11.35 -13.14
C GLN A 3 2.00 -11.97 -12.89
N ARG A 4 3.08 -11.17 -13.00
CA ARG A 4 4.45 -11.65 -12.75
C ARG A 4 4.66 -12.00 -11.28
N SER A 5 4.12 -11.20 -10.35
CA SER A 5 4.15 -11.52 -8.92
C SER A 5 3.51 -12.88 -8.63
N ARG A 6 2.36 -13.18 -9.25
CA ARG A 6 1.66 -14.47 -9.10
C ARG A 6 2.39 -15.63 -9.77
N GLN A 7 2.91 -15.43 -10.97
CA GLN A 7 3.56 -16.49 -11.75
C GLN A 7 4.95 -16.84 -11.23
N CYS A 8 5.69 -15.84 -10.73
CA CYS A 8 7.09 -16.00 -10.31
C CYS A 8 7.27 -16.01 -8.79
N GLY A 9 6.22 -15.79 -7.99
CA GLY A 9 6.32 -15.68 -6.53
C GLY A 9 7.11 -14.46 -6.05
N GLU A 10 7.30 -13.47 -6.91
CA GLU A 10 8.12 -12.28 -6.63
C GLU A 10 7.29 -11.17 -5.99
N THR A 11 7.77 -10.63 -4.86
CA THR A 11 7.18 -9.41 -4.28
C THR A 11 7.62 -8.20 -5.09
N GLN A 12 6.66 -7.38 -5.52
CA GLN A 12 6.93 -6.12 -6.21
C GLN A 12 6.91 -4.98 -5.20
N ILE A 13 8.02 -4.23 -5.11
CA ILE A 13 8.19 -3.14 -4.15
C ILE A 13 8.18 -1.82 -4.91
N PHE A 14 7.38 -0.87 -4.43
CA PHE A 14 7.31 0.49 -4.95
C PHE A 14 7.62 1.47 -3.83
N ILE A 15 8.36 2.52 -4.16
CA ILE A 15 8.58 3.68 -3.29
C ILE A 15 8.06 4.90 -4.06
N GLU A 16 7.22 5.71 -3.41
CA GLU A 16 6.61 6.88 -4.02
C GLU A 16 6.66 8.06 -3.05
N THR A 17 6.57 9.26 -3.60
CA THR A 17 6.55 10.52 -2.85
C THR A 17 5.29 10.64 -1.98
N PRO A 18 5.39 11.17 -0.75
CA PRO A 18 4.30 11.11 0.24
C PRO A 18 2.94 11.61 -0.23
N TYR A 19 2.90 12.63 -1.08
CA TYR A 19 1.66 13.24 -1.55
C TYR A 19 0.92 12.39 -2.60
N ARG A 20 1.58 11.40 -3.21
CA ARG A 20 0.98 10.48 -4.18
C ARG A 20 0.61 9.13 -3.58
N ASN A 21 1.04 8.82 -2.36
CA ASN A 21 0.80 7.52 -1.72
C ASN A 21 -0.68 7.16 -1.63
N ASP A 22 -1.55 8.13 -1.30
CA ASP A 22 -2.99 7.88 -1.19
C ASP A 22 -3.62 7.58 -2.56
N ALA A 23 -3.21 8.32 -3.60
CA ALA A 23 -3.70 8.10 -4.97
C ALA A 23 -3.21 6.75 -5.52
N LEU A 24 -1.95 6.40 -5.24
CA LEU A 24 -1.36 5.11 -5.62
C LEU A 24 -2.07 3.94 -4.91
N LEU A 25 -2.34 4.08 -3.60
CA LEU A 25 -3.07 3.06 -2.86
C LEU A 25 -4.49 2.89 -3.40
N ALA A 26 -5.20 4.00 -3.67
CA ALA A 26 -6.55 3.96 -4.24
C ALA A 26 -6.56 3.24 -5.60
N ASP A 27 -5.66 3.62 -6.50
CA ASP A 27 -5.54 3.00 -7.83
C ASP A 27 -5.17 1.51 -7.74
N ALA A 28 -4.28 1.13 -6.82
CA ALA A 28 -3.94 -0.27 -6.57
C ALA A 28 -5.13 -1.08 -6.03
N VAL A 29 -5.89 -0.53 -5.08
CA VAL A 29 -7.07 -1.20 -4.53
C VAL A 29 -8.19 -1.32 -5.58
N GLU A 30 -8.32 -0.36 -6.49
CA GLU A 30 -9.29 -0.38 -7.58
C GLU A 30 -8.92 -1.41 -8.66
N ASN A 31 -7.67 -1.43 -9.11
CA ASN A 31 -7.26 -2.20 -10.29
C ASN A 31 -6.76 -3.62 -10.00
N LEU A 32 -6.19 -3.87 -8.81
CA LEU A 32 -5.67 -5.20 -8.48
C LEU A 32 -6.81 -6.20 -8.26
N HIS A 33 -6.50 -7.47 -8.49
CA HIS A 33 -7.45 -8.55 -8.27
C HIS A 33 -7.71 -8.76 -6.77
N PRO A 34 -8.94 -9.09 -6.34
CA PRO A 34 -9.34 -9.15 -4.93
C PRO A 34 -8.44 -10.00 -4.02
N GLU A 35 -7.96 -11.13 -4.53
CA GLU A 35 -7.08 -12.05 -3.78
C GLU A 35 -5.60 -11.60 -3.71
N THR A 36 -5.21 -10.58 -4.46
CA THR A 36 -3.84 -10.05 -4.40
C THR A 36 -3.56 -9.48 -3.01
N ARG A 37 -2.42 -9.85 -2.43
CA ARG A 37 -1.95 -9.31 -1.15
C ARG A 37 -1.26 -7.98 -1.40
N LEU A 38 -1.74 -6.93 -0.74
CA LEU A 38 -1.21 -5.58 -0.82
C LEU A 38 -0.73 -5.15 0.57
N CYS A 39 0.49 -4.59 0.62
CA CYS A 39 1.14 -4.12 1.83
C CYS A 39 1.49 -2.64 1.70
N THR A 40 1.14 -1.84 2.70
CA THR A 40 1.66 -0.48 2.88
C THR A 40 2.51 -0.43 4.13
N ALA A 41 3.63 0.31 4.05
CA ALA A 41 4.53 0.52 5.17
C ALA A 41 4.98 1.99 5.15
N THR A 42 4.68 2.74 6.21
CA THR A 42 5.06 4.14 6.39
C THR A 42 5.79 4.32 7.69
N ASP A 43 6.67 5.32 7.75
CA ASP A 43 7.41 5.71 8.96
C ASP A 43 8.14 4.54 9.62
N LEU A 44 8.69 3.62 8.81
CA LEU A 44 9.44 2.46 9.29
C LEU A 44 10.54 2.93 10.24
N THR A 45 10.65 2.28 11.40
CA THR A 45 11.58 2.61 12.50
C THR A 45 11.29 3.91 13.28
N LEU A 46 10.23 4.65 12.95
CA LEU A 46 9.79 5.83 13.70
C LEU A 46 8.62 5.47 14.65
N PRO A 47 8.35 6.28 15.70
CA PRO A 47 7.21 6.06 16.59
C PRO A 47 5.84 6.07 15.88
N THR A 48 5.76 6.69 14.69
CA THR A 48 4.57 6.75 13.85
C THR A 48 4.48 5.61 12.83
N GLN A 49 5.31 4.57 12.96
CA GLN A 49 5.33 3.41 12.08
C GLN A 49 3.93 2.81 11.90
N LEU A 50 3.56 2.60 10.65
CA LEU A 50 2.32 1.92 10.28
C LEU A 50 2.62 0.91 9.17
N VAL A 51 2.28 -0.35 9.43
CA VAL A 51 2.39 -1.44 8.45
C VAL A 51 1.05 -2.13 8.36
N VAL A 52 0.45 -2.14 7.17
CA VAL A 52 -0.85 -2.78 6.92
C VAL A 52 -0.69 -3.74 5.74
N SER A 53 -0.92 -5.02 5.97
CA SER A 53 -0.90 -6.06 4.93
C SER A 53 -2.22 -6.82 4.92
N LYS A 54 -2.93 -6.74 3.79
CA LYS A 54 -4.26 -7.35 3.60
C LYS A 54 -4.49 -7.78 2.16
N THR A 55 -5.52 -8.57 1.89
CA THR A 55 -5.98 -8.81 0.52
C THR A 55 -6.65 -7.55 -0.02
N VAL A 56 -6.64 -7.34 -1.33
CA VAL A 56 -7.35 -6.22 -1.98
C VAL A 56 -8.85 -6.27 -1.65
N ALA A 57 -9.44 -7.46 -1.51
CA ALA A 57 -10.82 -7.63 -1.06
C ALA A 57 -11.06 -7.01 0.33
N ASP A 58 -10.15 -7.23 1.27
CA ASP A 58 -10.23 -6.66 2.62
C ASP A 58 -9.98 -5.16 2.62
N TRP A 59 -9.07 -4.67 1.78
CA TRP A 59 -8.84 -3.24 1.58
C TRP A 59 -10.11 -2.53 1.09
N ARG A 60 -10.83 -3.12 0.13
CA ARG A 60 -12.12 -2.59 -0.36
C ARG A 60 -13.23 -2.58 0.70
N ARG A 61 -13.14 -3.47 1.69
CA ARG A 61 -14.10 -3.55 2.81
C ARG A 61 -13.80 -2.58 3.94
N MET A 62 -12.62 -1.95 3.94
CA MET A 62 -12.30 -0.96 4.97
C MET A 62 -13.21 0.26 4.84
N LYS A 63 -13.76 0.67 5.99
CA LYS A 63 -14.56 1.89 6.10
C LYS A 63 -13.72 3.15 5.88
N GLU A 64 -12.46 3.11 6.30
CA GLU A 64 -11.49 4.20 6.18
C GLU A 64 -10.14 3.64 5.74
N MET A 65 -9.53 4.26 4.73
CA MET A 65 -8.17 3.93 4.34
C MET A 65 -7.15 4.53 5.33
N PRO A 66 -6.02 3.86 5.57
CA PRO A 66 -4.95 4.40 6.39
C PRO A 66 -4.42 5.69 5.77
N ASN A 67 -4.22 6.70 6.61
CA ASN A 67 -3.65 7.98 6.18
C ASN A 67 -2.13 7.81 5.99
N LEU A 68 -1.68 7.84 4.74
CA LEU A 68 -0.27 7.68 4.38
C LEU A 68 0.46 9.03 4.28
N LYS A 69 -0.19 10.16 4.60
CA LYS A 69 0.37 11.52 4.51
C LYS A 69 1.32 11.89 5.66
N ASN A 70 1.53 10.99 6.61
CA ASN A 70 2.29 11.28 7.84
C ASN A 70 3.81 11.25 7.69
N ALA A 71 4.37 11.11 6.48
CA ALA A 71 5.76 11.47 6.23
C ALA A 71 5.92 13.00 6.41
N ARG A 72 5.95 13.42 7.68
CA ARG A 72 6.12 14.81 8.07
C ARG A 72 7.39 15.27 7.40
N ARG A 73 7.21 16.32 6.61
CA ARG A 73 8.25 17.15 6.04
C ARG A 73 9.26 17.46 7.14
N PHE A 74 10.40 16.76 7.14
CA PHE A 74 11.61 17.21 7.81
C PHE A 74 12.20 18.31 6.92
N LEU A 75 11.60 19.50 6.96
CA LEU A 75 12.24 20.76 6.59
C LEU A 75 11.81 21.81 7.61
#